data_AF-A0A528N1Y8-F1
#
_entry.id   AF-A0A528N1Y8-F1
#
_cell.length_a   1.000
_cell.length_b   1.000
_cell.length_c   1.000
_cell.angle_alpha   90.00
_cell.angle_beta   90.00
_cell.angle_gamma   90.00
#
_symmetry.space_group_name_H-M   'P 1'
#
loop_
_entity.id
_entity.type
_entity.pdbx_description
1 polymer ?
#
loop_
_entity_poly.entity_id
_entity_poly.type
_entity_poly.pdbx_seq_one_letter_code
_entity_poly.pdbx_strand_id
1 'polypeptide(L)' 'VIDGADAGPRDFHYMRRTAEDKGFDVAITDVTEKYVTVGIWGPNARATLSKVVEDPNGLTPENFPFAAIKPVRIAGKDL' A
#
# COMPACT_ATOMS: atom_id res chain seq x y z
N VAL A 1 -0.19 -5.45 7.44
CA VAL A 1 1.16 -5.89 6.99
C VAL A 1 1.10 -6.06 5.49
N ILE A 2 2.19 -5.75 4.79
CA ILE A 2 2.38 -6.14 3.38
C ILE A 2 3.60 -7.07 3.39
N ASP A 3 3.45 -8.27 2.85
CA ASP A 3 4.47 -9.32 2.84
C ASP A 3 4.56 -9.96 1.45
N GLY A 4 5.38 -11.01 1.34
CA GLY A 4 5.50 -11.78 0.11
C GLY A 4 4.33 -12.75 -0.05
N ALA A 5 3.96 -13.06 -1.30
CA ALA A 5 2.81 -13.92 -1.60
C ALA A 5 2.83 -15.29 -0.89
N ASP A 6 4.01 -15.86 -0.65
CA ASP A 6 4.18 -17.13 0.07
C ASP A 6 4.09 -16.98 1.61
N ALA A 7 4.41 -15.79 2.12
CA ALA A 7 4.48 -15.52 3.56
C ALA A 7 3.12 -15.15 4.18
N GLY A 8 2.19 -14.60 3.38
CA GLY A 8 0.90 -14.07 3.85
C GLY A 8 0.15 -14.99 4.83
N PRO A 9 -0.12 -16.28 4.49
CA PRO A 9 -0.82 -17.18 5.40
C PRO A 9 -0.08 -17.41 6.71
N ARG A 10 1.25 -17.59 6.66
CA ARG A 10 2.10 -17.81 7.84
C ARG A 10 2.08 -16.58 8.75
N ASP A 11 2.28 -15.40 8.19
CA ASP A 11 2.40 -14.16 8.94
C ASP A 11 1.03 -13.75 9.53
N PHE A 12 -0.07 -13.97 8.81
CA PHE A 12 -1.43 -13.79 9.32
C PHE A 12 -1.71 -14.69 10.53
N HIS A 13 -1.39 -15.98 10.45
CA HIS A 13 -1.55 -16.89 11.59
C HIS A 13 -0.69 -16.49 12.79
N TYR A 14 0.56 -16.08 12.55
CA TYR A 14 1.46 -15.61 13.61
C TYR A 14 0.90 -14.39 14.34
N MET A 15 0.37 -13.40 13.61
CA MET A 15 -0.23 -12.20 14.23
C MET A 15 -1.46 -12.55 15.06
N ARG A 16 -2.35 -13.42 14.55
CA ARG A 16 -3.54 -13.86 15.29
C ARG A 16 -3.18 -14.58 16.59
N ARG A 17 -2.22 -15.52 16.53
CA ARG A 17 -1.73 -16.21 17.71
C ARG A 17 -1.09 -15.27 18.71
N THR A 18 -0.28 -14.33 18.24
CA THR A 18 0.33 -13.33 19.12
C THR A 18 -0.72 -12.47 19.84
N ALA A 19 -1.80 -12.10 19.16
CA ALA A 19 -2.89 -11.33 19.77
C ALA A 19 -3.64 -12.17 20.83
N GLU A 20 -3.94 -13.43 20.52
CA GLU A 20 -4.58 -14.38 21.45
C GLU A 20 -3.70 -14.61 22.70
N ASP A 21 -2.44 -15.01 22.51
CA ASP A 21 -1.53 -15.39 23.57
C ASP A 21 -1.19 -14.22 24.51
N LYS A 22 -1.22 -12.98 23.99
CA LYS A 22 -0.93 -11.77 24.76
C LYS A 22 -2.18 -11.05 25.26
N GLY A 23 -3.38 -11.53 24.94
CA GLY A 23 -4.64 -10.89 25.30
C GLY A 23 -4.81 -9.49 24.70
N PHE A 24 -4.34 -9.26 23.48
CA PHE A 24 -4.51 -7.98 22.78
C PHE A 24 -5.93 -7.84 22.24
N ASP A 25 -6.60 -6.75 22.59
CA ASP A 25 -7.91 -6.38 22.05
C ASP A 25 -7.74 -5.70 20.68
N VAL A 26 -7.56 -6.51 19.63
CA VAL A 26 -7.34 -6.06 18.26
C VAL A 26 -8.06 -6.95 17.25
N ALA A 27 -8.48 -6.35 16.13
CA ALA A 27 -8.99 -7.08 14.96
C ALA A 27 -7.93 -7.17 13.87
N ILE A 28 -7.65 -8.40 13.40
CA ILE A 28 -6.72 -8.65 12.29
C ILE A 28 -7.52 -9.25 11.13
N THR A 29 -7.61 -8.52 10.03
CA THR A 29 -8.39 -8.90 8.85
C THR A 29 -7.47 -9.19 7.67
N ASP A 30 -7.66 -10.34 7.03
CA ASP A 30 -7.00 -10.66 5.77
C ASP A 30 -7.69 -9.89 4.63
N VAL A 31 -6.90 -9.15 3.87
CA VAL A 31 -7.35 -8.35 2.72
C VAL A 31 -6.52 -8.65 1.46
N THR A 32 -5.82 -9.80 1.44
CA THR A 32 -4.88 -10.19 0.38
C THR A 32 -5.51 -10.12 -1.01
N GLU A 33 -6.75 -10.58 -1.16
CA GLU A 33 -7.45 -10.60 -2.45
C GLU A 33 -8.27 -9.32 -2.73
N LYS A 34 -8.33 -8.39 -1.78
CA LYS A 34 -9.14 -7.17 -1.91
C LYS A 34 -8.42 -6.07 -2.72
N TYR A 35 -7.09 -6.07 -2.70
CA TYR A 35 -6.28 -5.01 -3.28
C TYR A 35 -5.34 -5.57 -4.34
N VAL A 36 -5.19 -4.83 -5.44
CA VAL A 36 -4.16 -5.10 -6.45
C VAL A 36 -3.10 -4.02 -6.33
N THR A 37 -1.84 -4.44 -6.22
CA THR A 37 -0.70 -3.51 -6.16
C THR A 37 -0.01 -3.46 -7.51
N VAL A 38 0.08 -2.25 -8.08
CA VAL A 38 0.85 -1.98 -9.31
C VAL A 38 2.00 -1.08 -8.94
N GLY A 39 3.23 -1.56 -9.14
CA GLY A 39 4.42 -0.74 -8.93
C GLY A 39 4.90 -0.09 -10.22
N ILE A 40 5.29 1.18 -10.10
CA ILE A 40 5.83 1.98 -11.20
C ILE A 40 7.22 2.44 -10.77
N TRP A 41 8.26 1.91 -11.43
CA TRP A 41 9.65 2.13 -11.04
C TRP A 41 10.51 2.63 -12.20
N GLY A 42 11.63 3.25 -11.85
CA GLY A 42 12.61 3.83 -12.79
C GLY A 42 12.67 5.36 -12.73
N PRO A 43 13.69 5.96 -13.38
CA PRO A 43 13.93 7.41 -13.29
C PRO A 43 12.77 8.25 -13.84
N ASN A 44 11.96 7.68 -14.74
CA ASN A 44 10.80 8.34 -15.36
C ASN A 44 9.45 7.97 -14.73
N ALA A 45 9.44 7.22 -13.62
CA ALA A 45 8.19 6.75 -12.97
C ALA A 45 7.27 7.92 -12.61
N ARG A 46 7.82 8.96 -11.95
CA ARG A 46 7.08 10.18 -11.60
C ARG A 46 6.51 10.86 -12.85
N ALA A 47 7.35 11.13 -13.84
CA ALA A 47 6.93 11.80 -15.07
C ALA A 47 5.85 11.02 -15.84
N THR A 48 5.85 9.69 -15.74
CA THR A 48 4.84 8.83 -16.36
C THR A 48 3.53 8.86 -15.57
N LEU A 49 3.60 8.70 -14.25
CA LEU A 49 2.42 8.73 -13.38
C LEU A 49 1.74 10.11 -13.40
N SER A 50 2.51 11.21 -13.47
CA SER A 50 2.03 12.59 -13.62
C SER A 50 1.09 12.80 -14.81
N LYS A 51 1.11 11.93 -15.83
CA LYS A 51 0.22 12.03 -17.00
C LYS A 51 -1.21 11.56 -16.74
N VAL A 52 -1.43 10.79 -15.67
CA VAL A 52 -2.70 10.10 -15.41
C VAL A 52 -3.29 10.39 -14.03
N VAL A 53 -2.51 10.98 -13.12
CA VAL A 53 -3.04 11.50 -11.84
C VAL A 53 -3.75 12.83 -12.05
N GLU A 54 -4.75 13.10 -11.21
CA GLU A 54 -5.50 14.37 -11.27
C GLU A 54 -4.68 15.57 -10.77
N ASP A 55 -3.81 15.36 -9.77
CA ASP A 55 -2.89 16.38 -9.25
C ASP A 55 -1.42 15.95 -9.41
N PRO A 56 -0.75 16.36 -10.51
CA PRO A 56 0.66 16.08 -10.73
C PRO A 56 1.60 16.74 -9.71
N ASN A 57 1.22 17.89 -9.14
CA ASN A 57 2.03 18.59 -8.14
C ASN A 57 2.08 17.79 -6.83
N GLY A 58 1.07 16.98 -6.56
CA GLY A 58 1.05 16.04 -5.44
C GLY A 58 2.16 14.98 -5.48
N LEU A 59 2.85 14.79 -6.62
CA LEU A 59 3.94 13.81 -6.78
C LEU A 59 5.35 14.41 -6.73
N THR A 60 5.51 15.73 -6.54
CA THR A 60 6.85 16.35 -6.45
C THR A 60 7.62 15.84 -5.23
N PRO A 61 8.95 15.85 -5.22
CA PRO A 61 9.74 15.39 -4.08
C PRO A 61 9.37 16.07 -2.75
N GLU A 62 9.01 17.36 -2.79
CA GLU A 62 8.62 18.15 -1.63
C GLU A 62 7.25 17.73 -1.10
N ASN A 63 6.33 17.37 -2.00
CA ASN A 63 4.96 16.98 -1.65
C ASN A 63 4.80 15.47 -1.44
N PHE A 64 5.68 14.63 -1.99
CA PHE A 64 5.67 13.18 -1.87
C PHE A 64 7.09 12.67 -1.57
N PRO A 65 7.56 12.84 -0.32
CA PRO A 65 8.88 12.39 0.07
C PRO A 65 8.97 10.85 0.07
N PHE A 66 10.19 10.34 0.16
CA PHE A 66 10.44 8.90 0.22
C PHE A 66 9.65 8.23 1.36
N ALA A 67 9.08 7.06 1.08
CA ALA A 67 8.23 6.26 1.98
C ALA A 67 6.91 6.94 2.45
N ALA A 68 6.51 8.06 1.84
CA ALA A 68 5.19 8.62 2.08
C ALA A 68 4.07 7.74 1.50
N ILE A 69 2.90 7.77 2.15
CA ILE A 69 1.68 7.12 1.69
C ILE A 69 0.60 8.19 1.59
N LYS A 70 -0.01 8.34 0.42
CA LYS A 70 -1.11 9.28 0.19
C LYS A 70 -2.15 8.66 -0.73
N PRO A 71 -3.45 8.93 -0.52
CA PRO A 71 -4.47 8.64 -1.53
C PRO A 71 -4.19 9.48 -2.78
N VAL A 72 -4.40 8.90 -3.95
CA VAL A 72 -4.21 9.56 -5.24
C VAL A 72 -5.34 9.14 -6.17
N ARG A 73 -5.91 10.10 -6.90
CA ARG A 73 -6.89 9.82 -7.96
C ARG A 73 -6.18 9.60 -9.29
N ILE A 74 -6.45 8.48 -9.94
CA ILE A 74 -5.87 8.11 -11.24
C ILE A 74 -7.00 7.94 -12.24
N ALA A 75 -6.93 8.66 -13.36
CA ALA A 75 -7.90 8.57 -14.45
C ALA A 75 -9.37 8.68 -14.00
N GLY A 76 -9.67 9.60 -13.07
CA GLY A 76 -11.03 9.84 -12.57
C GLY A 76 -11.52 8.85 -11.50
N LYS A 77 -10.68 7.92 -11.04
CA LYS A 77 -11.04 6.93 -10.01
C LYS A 77 -10.34 7.23 -8.69
N ASP A 78 -11.11 7.16 -7.61
CA ASP A 78 -10.58 7.05 -6.25
C ASP A 78 -9.99 5.65 -6.08
N LEU A 79 -8.72 5.58 -5.69
CA LEU A 79 -7.98 4.35 -5.41
C LEU A 79 -7.76 4.18 -3.90
#